data_AF-A0A9E5S0L5-F1
#
_entry.id   AF-A0A9E5S0L5-F1
#
_cell.length_a   1.000
_cell.length_b   1.000
_cell.length_c   1.000
_cell.angle_alpha   90.00
_cell.angle_beta   90.00
_cell.angle_gamma   90.00
#
_symmetry.space_group_name_H-M   'P 1'
#
loop_
_entity.id
_entity.type
_entity.pdbx_description
1 polymer ?
#
loop_
_entity_poly.entity_id
_entity_poly.type
_entity_poly.pdbx_seq_one_letter_code
_entity_poly.pdbx_strand_id
1 'polypeptide(L)'
;MTVSYEAFQRQKYPKFGHYNAELMNCEFWKYMVETGYSAWEAREEFGCTNRLREGPIWSFLRYGMSSTYLPDGRLIHIGGEHENFCDPDFCIYNDVIVRYPDGEINIYTYPVDIFPPTNFHSATLVGNKIFIVGCLGHIQDRDTNETRVYCLECDNFTIQKIATTGQNPGWIYEQEAEFIEDKNCIKFEKGYLFKISDDEQIYEKNPEIFLLNLPNKEWYRA
;
A
#
# COMPACT_ATOMS: atom_id res chain seq x y z
N MET A 1 17.57 -11.29 -13.64
CA MET A 1 18.80 -10.81 -12.95
C MET A 1 19.40 -11.93 -12.09
N THR A 2 20.67 -11.88 -11.65
CA THR A 2 21.22 -12.81 -10.63
C THR A 2 21.71 -12.04 -9.42
N VAL A 3 21.33 -12.46 -8.22
CA VAL A 3 21.69 -11.79 -6.95
C VAL A 3 22.66 -12.65 -6.15
N SER A 4 23.70 -12.06 -5.57
CA SER A 4 24.65 -12.79 -4.72
C SER A 4 24.05 -13.06 -3.34
N TYR A 5 24.51 -14.13 -2.69
CA TYR A 5 24.13 -14.41 -1.30
C TYR A 5 24.47 -13.26 -0.34
N GLU A 6 25.59 -12.55 -0.57
CA GLU A 6 25.96 -11.38 0.23
C GLU A 6 24.96 -10.22 0.05
N ALA A 7 24.56 -9.93 -1.19
CA ALA A 7 23.55 -8.91 -1.48
C ALA A 7 22.21 -9.27 -0.82
N PHE A 8 21.78 -10.54 -0.93
CA PHE A 8 20.62 -11.06 -0.21
C PHE A 8 20.72 -10.80 1.29
N GLN A 9 21.79 -11.26 1.97
CA GLN A 9 21.93 -11.09 3.42
C GLN A 9 21.85 -9.63 3.87
N ARG A 10 22.37 -8.70 3.07
CA ARG A 10 22.37 -7.27 3.37
C ARG A 10 21.04 -6.56 3.08
N GLN A 11 20.27 -7.07 2.12
CA GLN A 11 19.12 -6.37 1.55
C GLN A 11 17.78 -7.07 1.83
N LYS A 12 17.79 -8.30 2.37
CA LYS A 12 16.58 -9.11 2.54
C LYS A 12 15.50 -8.49 3.42
N TYR A 13 15.82 -7.57 4.33
CA TYR A 13 14.84 -7.02 5.26
C TYR A 13 14.06 -5.84 4.68
N PRO A 14 12.73 -5.75 4.91
CA PRO A 14 11.95 -4.54 4.67
C PRO A 14 12.51 -3.35 5.46
N LYS A 15 12.42 -2.14 4.88
CA LYS A 15 12.96 -0.91 5.49
C LYS A 15 12.04 0.26 5.23
N PHE A 16 11.92 1.13 6.22
CA PHE A 16 11.29 2.44 6.06
C PHE A 16 12.29 3.44 5.50
N GLY A 17 11.77 4.39 4.73
CA GLY A 17 12.56 5.51 4.22
C GLY A 17 12.80 6.57 5.29
N HIS A 18 13.75 7.45 5.03
CA HIS A 18 14.08 8.63 5.81
C HIS A 18 13.50 9.91 5.17
N TYR A 19 13.14 9.85 3.89
CA TYR A 19 12.66 10.99 3.11
C TYR A 19 11.46 10.61 2.24
N ASN A 20 10.70 11.62 1.85
CA ASN A 20 9.56 11.50 0.96
C ASN A 20 9.95 12.00 -0.45
N ALA A 21 10.21 11.16 -1.45
CA ALA A 21 10.29 9.69 -1.47
C ALA A 21 11.75 9.22 -1.54
N GLU A 22 12.14 8.17 -0.81
CA GLU A 22 13.52 7.65 -0.82
C GLU A 22 13.67 6.48 -1.80
N LEU A 23 14.49 6.65 -2.84
CA LEU A 23 14.77 5.59 -3.82
C LEU A 23 15.69 4.51 -3.22
N MET A 24 15.24 3.26 -3.26
CA MET A 24 15.97 2.10 -2.77
C MET A 24 16.85 1.46 -3.85
N ASN A 25 18.16 1.47 -3.61
CA ASN A 25 19.14 0.74 -4.42
C ASN A 25 19.36 -0.67 -3.86
N CYS A 26 18.34 -1.52 -3.99
CA CYS A 26 18.35 -2.92 -3.52
C CYS A 26 18.18 -3.89 -4.69
N GLU A 27 19.28 -4.47 -5.16
CA GLU A 27 19.28 -5.48 -6.23
C GLU A 27 18.44 -6.72 -5.87
N PHE A 28 18.45 -7.14 -4.60
CA PHE A 28 17.60 -8.23 -4.12
C PHE A 28 16.11 -7.88 -4.28
N TRP A 29 15.68 -6.66 -3.96
CA TRP A 29 14.27 -6.29 -4.11
C TRP A 29 13.86 -6.23 -5.57
N LYS A 30 14.71 -5.69 -6.46
CA LYS A 30 14.46 -5.70 -7.90
C LYS A 30 14.35 -7.13 -8.44
N TYR A 31 15.22 -8.02 -7.98
CA TYR A 31 15.14 -9.45 -8.29
C TYR A 31 13.81 -10.07 -7.87
N MET A 32 13.35 -9.80 -6.64
CA MET A 32 12.05 -10.27 -6.15
C MET A 32 10.86 -9.76 -6.98
N VAL A 33 10.92 -8.51 -7.48
CA VAL A 33 9.92 -7.96 -8.41
C VAL A 33 9.97 -8.67 -9.77
N GLU A 34 11.16 -8.96 -10.29
CA GLU A 34 11.32 -9.67 -11.58
C GLU A 34 10.83 -11.12 -11.53
N THR A 35 11.13 -11.84 -10.45
CA THR A 35 10.78 -13.26 -10.32
C THR A 35 9.36 -13.49 -9.81
N GLY A 36 8.80 -12.51 -9.11
CA GLY A 36 7.51 -12.68 -8.44
C GLY A 36 7.58 -13.51 -7.16
N TYR A 37 8.78 -13.74 -6.62
CA TYR A 37 8.97 -14.62 -5.48
C TYR A 37 8.34 -14.07 -4.19
N SER A 38 7.86 -15.01 -3.38
CA SER A 38 7.54 -14.86 -1.97
C SER A 38 8.79 -14.87 -1.10
N ALA A 39 8.66 -14.42 0.16
CA ALA A 39 9.73 -14.54 1.15
C ALA A 39 10.17 -16.01 1.31
N TRP A 40 9.22 -16.95 1.27
CA TRP A 40 9.49 -18.38 1.33
C TRP A 40 10.39 -18.86 0.18
N GLU A 41 10.06 -18.51 -1.06
CA GLU A 41 10.84 -18.92 -2.24
C GLU A 41 12.26 -18.35 -2.19
N ALA A 42 12.40 -17.09 -1.77
CA ALA A 42 13.72 -16.49 -1.56
C ALA A 42 14.52 -17.22 -0.47
N ARG A 43 13.90 -17.63 0.63
CA ARG A 43 14.58 -18.39 1.69
C ARG A 43 15.14 -19.71 1.19
N GLU A 44 14.36 -20.45 0.41
CA GLU A 44 14.79 -21.73 -0.16
C GLU A 44 15.94 -21.51 -1.14
N GLU A 45 15.83 -20.53 -2.03
CA GLU A 45 16.86 -20.22 -3.02
C GLU A 45 18.20 -19.84 -2.38
N PHE A 46 18.17 -18.99 -1.35
CA PHE A 46 19.38 -18.50 -0.68
C PHE A 46 19.79 -19.35 0.53
N GLY A 47 19.14 -20.49 0.80
CA GLY A 47 19.50 -21.39 1.91
C GLY A 47 19.29 -20.80 3.31
N CYS A 48 18.31 -19.91 3.46
CA CYS A 48 17.99 -19.18 4.68
C CYS A 48 16.83 -19.87 5.46
N THR A 49 17.14 -20.97 6.15
CA THR A 49 16.12 -21.88 6.69
C THR A 49 15.65 -21.57 8.11
N ASN A 50 16.30 -20.66 8.86
CA ASN A 50 15.94 -20.36 10.26
C ASN A 50 14.92 -19.21 10.38
N ARG A 51 13.67 -19.48 9.99
CA ARG A 51 12.59 -18.48 9.86
C ARG A 51 12.27 -17.72 11.14
N LEU A 52 12.20 -18.43 12.26
CA LEU A 52 11.76 -17.87 13.55
C LEU A 52 12.72 -16.83 14.14
N ARG A 53 13.99 -16.78 13.68
CA ARG A 53 14.99 -15.87 14.24
C ARG A 53 15.25 -14.64 13.39
N GLU A 54 14.88 -14.65 12.11
CA GLU A 54 15.35 -13.65 11.18
C GLU A 54 14.36 -12.53 10.90
N GLY A 55 13.08 -12.68 11.28
CA GLY A 55 12.04 -11.70 10.94
C GLY A 55 11.73 -11.69 9.44
N PRO A 56 10.83 -10.80 8.99
CA PRO A 56 10.29 -10.87 7.63
C PRO A 56 11.33 -10.53 6.58
N ILE A 57 11.35 -11.31 5.50
CA ILE A 57 12.05 -10.95 4.27
C ILE A 57 11.11 -10.14 3.38
N TRP A 58 11.66 -9.12 2.72
CA TRP A 58 10.95 -8.30 1.76
C TRP A 58 10.44 -9.17 0.61
N SER A 59 9.13 -9.10 0.37
CA SER A 59 8.42 -9.92 -0.61
C SER A 59 7.69 -9.02 -1.60
N PHE A 60 7.68 -9.41 -2.88
CA PHE A 60 6.83 -8.77 -3.89
C PHE A 60 5.43 -9.42 -3.97
N LEU A 61 5.33 -10.71 -3.61
CA LEU A 61 4.06 -11.42 -3.58
C LEU A 61 3.21 -10.97 -2.39
N ARG A 62 2.24 -10.09 -2.67
CA ARG A 62 1.46 -9.39 -1.64
C ARG A 62 -0.04 -9.45 -1.90
N TYR A 63 -0.81 -9.61 -0.82
CA TYR A 63 -2.25 -9.38 -0.78
C TYR A 63 -2.55 -7.91 -0.52
N GLY A 64 -3.69 -7.42 -1.01
CA GLY A 64 -4.14 -6.04 -0.74
C GLY A 64 -3.22 -4.94 -1.31
N MET A 65 -2.28 -5.27 -2.19
CA MET A 65 -1.47 -4.31 -2.95
C MET A 65 -2.29 -3.76 -4.11
N SER A 66 -2.27 -2.44 -4.31
CA SER A 66 -2.92 -1.84 -5.47
C SER A 66 -1.97 -1.78 -6.67
N SER A 67 -2.53 -1.72 -7.88
CA SER A 67 -1.77 -1.61 -9.14
C SER A 67 -2.46 -0.61 -10.06
N THR A 68 -1.73 0.40 -10.53
CA THR A 68 -2.28 1.47 -11.36
C THR A 68 -1.38 1.72 -12.56
N TYR A 69 -1.92 1.59 -13.77
CA TYR A 69 -1.24 2.00 -15.00
C TYR A 69 -1.34 3.51 -15.19
N LEU A 70 -0.20 4.13 -15.51
CA LEU A 70 -0.15 5.51 -15.95
C LEU A 70 -0.27 5.61 -17.48
N PRO A 71 -0.71 6.76 -18.02
CA PRO A 71 -0.82 6.97 -19.47
C PRO A 71 0.50 6.83 -20.25
N ASP A 72 1.64 7.03 -19.59
CA ASP A 72 2.97 6.87 -20.17
C ASP A 72 3.48 5.40 -20.15
N GLY A 73 2.66 4.47 -19.68
CA GLY A 73 2.96 3.04 -19.64
C GLY A 73 3.65 2.57 -18.36
N ARG A 74 4.00 3.48 -17.43
CA ARG A 74 4.49 3.06 -16.10
C ARG A 74 3.39 2.31 -15.35
N LEU A 75 3.77 1.27 -14.62
CA LEU A 75 2.90 0.55 -13.68
C LEU A 75 3.36 0.84 -12.26
N ILE A 76 2.46 1.37 -11.44
CA ILE A 76 2.71 1.70 -10.04
C ILE A 76 2.01 0.67 -9.15
N HIS A 77 2.78 0.04 -8.27
CA HIS A 77 2.27 -0.80 -7.18
C HIS A 77 2.47 -0.09 -5.85
N ILE A 78 1.49 -0.19 -4.95
CA ILE A 78 1.51 0.52 -3.66
C ILE A 78 1.16 -0.46 -2.53
N GLY A 79 2.03 -0.54 -1.52
CA GLY A 79 1.79 -1.25 -0.27
C GLY A 79 1.50 -2.75 -0.43
N GLY A 80 0.50 -3.22 0.32
CA GLY A 80 0.11 -4.62 0.44
C GLY A 80 0.70 -5.30 1.68
N GLU A 81 0.29 -6.53 1.91
CA GLU A 81 0.83 -7.39 2.96
C GLU A 81 1.34 -8.71 2.40
N HIS A 82 2.36 -9.28 3.02
CA HIS A 82 2.78 -10.66 2.77
C HIS A 82 2.36 -11.52 3.96
N GLU A 83 1.76 -12.68 3.68
CA GLU A 83 1.24 -13.64 4.66
C GLU A 83 0.21 -13.08 5.66
N ASN A 84 -0.16 -13.90 6.64
CA ASN A 84 -1.01 -13.50 7.77
C ASN A 84 -0.20 -13.36 9.06
N PHE A 85 -0.78 -12.75 10.10
CA PHE A 85 -0.07 -12.40 11.34
C PHE A 85 0.60 -13.57 12.09
N CYS A 86 0.23 -14.83 11.81
CA CYS A 86 0.86 -16.01 12.41
C CYS A 86 2.15 -16.44 11.70
N ASP A 87 2.43 -15.91 10.52
CA ASP A 87 3.60 -16.24 9.73
C ASP A 87 4.81 -15.36 10.15
N PRO A 88 6.01 -15.92 10.34
CA PRO A 88 7.22 -15.15 10.66
C PRO A 88 7.63 -14.15 9.56
N ASP A 89 7.17 -14.34 8.32
CA ASP A 89 7.37 -13.43 7.20
C ASP A 89 6.25 -12.39 7.03
N PHE A 90 5.31 -12.32 7.98
CA PHE A 90 4.27 -11.32 7.96
C PHE A 90 4.84 -9.90 7.95
N CYS A 91 4.45 -9.11 6.94
CA CYS A 91 4.83 -7.72 6.83
C CYS A 91 3.78 -6.94 6.03
N ILE A 92 3.36 -5.78 6.55
CA ILE A 92 2.60 -4.79 5.79
C ILE A 92 3.58 -3.73 5.30
N TYR A 93 3.54 -3.44 4.01
CA TYR A 93 4.49 -2.56 3.34
C TYR A 93 3.92 -1.15 3.16
N ASN A 94 4.80 -0.16 3.14
CA ASN A 94 4.49 1.22 2.75
C ASN A 94 5.30 1.68 1.52
N ASP A 95 5.92 0.75 0.80
CA ASP A 95 6.72 1.09 -0.38
C ASP A 95 5.84 1.31 -1.63
N VAL A 96 6.43 2.01 -2.61
CA VAL A 96 5.87 2.22 -3.94
C VAL A 96 6.84 1.66 -4.96
N ILE A 97 6.38 0.72 -5.78
CA ILE A 97 7.17 0.08 -6.83
C ILE A 97 6.71 0.63 -8.17
N VAL A 98 7.65 1.12 -8.96
CA VAL A 98 7.41 1.69 -10.29
C VAL A 98 8.12 0.81 -11.31
N ARG A 99 7.34 0.19 -12.19
CA ARG A 99 7.85 -0.57 -13.34
C ARG A 99 7.71 0.30 -14.58
N TYR A 100 8.82 0.51 -15.27
CA TYR A 100 8.88 1.31 -16.48
C TYR A 100 8.68 0.41 -17.72
N PRO A 101 8.21 0.98 -18.85
CA PRO A 101 7.99 0.22 -20.09
C PRO A 101 9.26 -0.46 -20.65
N ASP A 102 10.44 0.08 -20.35
CA ASP A 102 11.74 -0.45 -20.77
C ASP A 102 12.28 -1.56 -19.85
N GLY A 103 11.55 -1.88 -18.77
CA GLY A 103 11.93 -2.88 -17.78
C GLY A 103 12.67 -2.31 -16.57
N GLU A 104 12.94 -1.00 -16.49
CA GLU A 104 13.49 -0.40 -15.27
C GLU A 104 12.51 -0.59 -14.09
N ILE A 105 13.06 -0.87 -12.91
CA ILE A 105 12.31 -1.02 -11.66
C ILE A 105 12.90 -0.06 -10.64
N ASN A 106 12.05 0.85 -10.13
CA ASN A 106 12.38 1.73 -9.02
C ASN A 106 11.45 1.44 -7.84
N ILE A 107 12.02 1.38 -6.64
CA ILE A 107 11.29 1.08 -5.41
C ILE A 107 11.55 2.22 -4.46
N TYR A 108 10.48 2.85 -3.98
CA TYR A 108 10.53 4.00 -3.09
C TYR A 108 9.99 3.61 -1.73
N THR A 109 10.71 3.97 -0.67
CA THR A 109 10.27 3.80 0.72
C THR A 109 10.03 5.16 1.36
N TYR A 110 9.22 5.15 2.43
CA TYR A 110 8.75 6.36 3.10
C TYR A 110 8.92 6.23 4.62
N PRO A 111 9.14 7.34 5.32
CA PRO A 111 8.96 7.40 6.76
C PRO A 111 7.52 7.03 7.16
N VAL A 112 7.37 6.29 8.27
CA VAL A 112 6.07 5.80 8.76
C VAL A 112 5.10 6.94 9.10
N ASP A 113 5.63 8.06 9.58
CA ASP A 113 4.86 9.27 9.92
C ASP A 113 4.35 10.02 8.68
N ILE A 114 4.98 9.82 7.52
CA ILE A 114 4.53 10.40 6.24
C ILE A 114 3.55 9.47 5.54
N PHE A 115 3.88 8.18 5.45
CA PHE A 115 3.05 7.17 4.82
C PHE A 115 3.21 5.84 5.59
N PRO A 116 2.26 5.48 6.47
CA PRO A 116 2.34 4.26 7.26
C PRO A 116 2.08 3.01 6.38
N PRO A 117 2.47 1.82 6.86
CA PRO A 117 2.09 0.55 6.23
C PRO A 117 0.62 0.48 5.85
N THR A 118 0.34 0.05 4.62
CA THR A 118 -1.01 0.01 4.06
C THR A 118 -1.25 -1.25 3.23
N ASN A 119 -2.44 -1.82 3.36
CA ASN A 119 -2.94 -2.98 2.62
C ASN A 119 -4.46 -2.83 2.46
N PHE A 120 -5.01 -3.47 1.43
CA PHE A 120 -6.44 -3.47 1.11
C PHE A 120 -7.04 -2.06 1.00
N HIS A 121 -6.22 -1.10 0.56
CA HIS A 121 -6.67 0.23 0.19
C HIS A 121 -7.15 0.24 -1.26
N SER A 122 -7.85 1.29 -1.65
CA SER A 122 -8.07 1.61 -3.05
C SER A 122 -7.04 2.62 -3.54
N ALA A 123 -6.69 2.54 -4.83
CA ALA A 123 -5.80 3.50 -5.49
C ALA A 123 -6.46 3.97 -6.79
N THR A 124 -6.73 5.27 -6.89
CA THR A 124 -7.47 5.85 -8.02
C THR A 124 -6.63 6.95 -8.68
N LEU A 125 -6.32 6.76 -9.97
CA LEU A 125 -5.62 7.76 -10.78
C LEU A 125 -6.56 8.92 -11.14
N VAL A 126 -6.13 10.14 -10.84
CA VAL A 126 -6.83 11.39 -11.18
C VAL A 126 -5.81 12.38 -11.73
N GLY A 127 -5.84 12.60 -13.04
CA GLY A 127 -4.81 13.38 -13.73
C GLY A 127 -3.43 12.74 -13.56
N ASN A 128 -2.50 13.47 -12.93
CA ASN A 128 -1.14 12.99 -12.67
C ASN A 128 -0.92 12.56 -11.20
N LYS A 129 -1.99 12.20 -10.49
CA LYS A 129 -1.94 11.84 -9.07
C LYS A 129 -2.70 10.56 -8.79
N ILE A 130 -2.23 9.77 -7.85
CA ILE A 130 -2.96 8.60 -7.35
C ILE A 130 -3.47 8.92 -5.95
N PHE A 131 -4.78 8.84 -5.76
CA PHE A 131 -5.40 8.92 -4.45
C PHE A 131 -5.44 7.53 -3.83
N ILE A 132 -4.83 7.38 -2.66
CA ILE A 132 -4.75 6.14 -1.89
C ILE A 132 -5.70 6.29 -0.71
N VAL A 133 -6.75 5.49 -0.65
CA VAL A 133 -7.85 5.68 0.31
C VAL A 133 -8.16 4.40 1.07
N GLY A 134 -8.43 4.52 2.37
CA GLY A 134 -8.68 3.38 3.25
C GLY A 134 -7.43 2.53 3.49
N CYS A 135 -7.56 1.55 4.38
CA CYS A 135 -6.60 0.45 4.60
C CYS A 135 -7.12 -0.47 5.70
N LEU A 136 -6.74 -1.75 5.69
CA LEU A 136 -6.94 -2.60 6.86
C LEU A 136 -5.95 -2.21 7.97
N GLY A 137 -4.66 -2.13 7.59
CA GLY A 137 -3.55 -1.69 8.43
C GLY A 137 -3.34 -2.55 9.67
N HIS A 138 -2.38 -2.12 10.50
CA HIS A 138 -2.19 -2.72 11.82
C HIS A 138 -3.31 -2.29 12.77
N ILE A 139 -3.67 -3.19 13.70
CA ILE A 139 -4.76 -2.95 14.67
C ILE A 139 -4.53 -1.68 15.50
N GLN A 140 -3.30 -1.44 15.96
CA GLN A 140 -2.98 -0.27 16.81
C GLN A 140 -3.13 1.07 16.09
N ASP A 141 -3.17 1.06 14.75
CA ASP A 141 -3.24 2.28 13.95
C ASP A 141 -4.67 2.70 13.63
N ARG A 142 -5.66 1.84 13.90
CA ARG A 142 -7.04 2.01 13.44
C ARG A 142 -7.79 3.06 14.24
N ASP A 143 -8.48 3.94 13.51
CA ASP A 143 -9.36 4.98 14.06
C ASP A 143 -10.73 4.94 13.38
N THR A 144 -11.76 4.58 14.15
CA THR A 144 -13.14 4.45 13.62
C THR A 144 -13.74 5.76 13.13
N ASN A 145 -13.13 6.90 13.42
CA ASN A 145 -13.62 8.24 13.03
C ASN A 145 -12.90 8.82 11.80
N GLU A 146 -11.85 8.15 11.31
CA GLU A 146 -11.01 8.65 10.22
C GLU A 146 -11.00 7.67 9.04
N THR A 147 -11.32 8.18 7.85
CA THR A 147 -10.92 7.57 6.59
C THR A 147 -9.60 8.14 6.13
N ARG A 148 -8.56 7.31 6.08
CA ARG A 148 -7.25 7.72 5.59
C ARG A 148 -7.30 8.04 4.11
N VAL A 149 -6.80 9.22 3.74
CA VAL A 149 -6.65 9.67 2.35
C VAL A 149 -5.23 10.18 2.16
N TYR A 150 -4.50 9.57 1.24
CA TYR A 150 -3.19 10.01 0.79
C TYR A 150 -3.22 10.33 -0.69
N CYS A 151 -2.28 11.15 -1.14
CA CYS A 151 -2.11 11.51 -2.54
C CYS A 151 -0.64 11.32 -2.92
N LEU A 152 -0.40 10.49 -3.92
CA LEU A 152 0.89 10.24 -4.56
C LEU A 152 0.99 11.10 -5.82
N GLU A 153 2.03 11.92 -5.92
CA GLU A 153 2.38 12.66 -7.13
C GLU A 153 3.16 11.76 -8.10
N CYS A 154 2.68 11.57 -9.34
CA CYS A 154 3.27 10.56 -10.24
C CYS A 154 4.62 10.96 -10.85
N ASP A 155 5.01 12.25 -10.79
CA ASP A 155 6.28 12.72 -11.36
C ASP A 155 7.48 12.46 -10.44
N ASN A 156 7.27 12.58 -9.13
CA ASN A 156 8.34 12.51 -8.14
C ASN A 156 8.08 11.49 -7.02
N PHE A 157 6.92 10.83 -7.06
CA PHE A 157 6.46 9.82 -6.11
C PHE A 157 6.35 10.33 -4.68
N THR A 158 6.27 11.63 -4.45
CA THR A 158 6.02 12.15 -3.10
C THR A 158 4.59 11.85 -2.67
N ILE A 159 4.42 11.46 -1.39
CA ILE A 159 3.12 11.16 -0.79
C ILE A 159 2.76 12.22 0.25
N GLN A 160 1.52 12.68 0.23
CA GLN A 160 0.99 13.59 1.25
C GLN A 160 -0.32 13.04 1.84
N LYS A 161 -0.46 13.12 3.16
CA LYS A 161 -1.76 12.91 3.82
C LYS A 161 -2.68 14.07 3.47
N ILE A 162 -3.90 13.76 3.04
CA ILE A 162 -4.92 14.74 2.72
C ILE A 162 -5.88 14.85 3.89
N ALA A 163 -5.91 16.00 4.54
CA ALA A 163 -6.95 16.30 5.52
C ALA A 163 -8.30 16.42 4.79
N THR A 164 -9.30 15.68 5.29
CA THR A 164 -10.66 15.68 4.75
C THR A 164 -11.68 16.02 5.83
N THR A 165 -12.84 16.52 5.41
CA THR A 165 -13.98 16.83 6.29
C THR A 165 -15.24 16.13 5.81
N GLY A 166 -16.35 16.30 6.52
CA GLY A 166 -17.65 15.76 6.10
C GLY A 166 -17.91 14.34 6.58
N GLN A 167 -18.83 13.65 5.89
CA GLN A 167 -19.41 12.38 6.32
C GLN A 167 -18.59 11.17 5.85
N ASN A 168 -17.33 11.09 6.28
CA ASN A 168 -16.45 10.00 5.91
C ASN A 168 -16.95 8.63 6.45
N PRO A 169 -16.61 7.50 5.79
CA PRO A 169 -17.02 6.16 6.22
C PRO A 169 -16.38 5.67 7.52
N GLY A 170 -15.36 6.36 8.04
CA GLY A 170 -14.49 5.86 9.10
C GLY A 170 -13.41 4.92 8.54
N TRP A 171 -13.03 3.93 9.33
CA TRP A 171 -11.96 3.00 8.96
C TRP A 171 -12.43 1.93 7.97
N ILE A 172 -12.20 2.17 6.68
CA ILE A 172 -12.66 1.32 5.58
C ILE A 172 -11.49 0.62 4.86
N TYR A 173 -11.74 -0.60 4.40
CA TYR A 173 -10.79 -1.39 3.58
C TYR A 173 -11.55 -2.30 2.59
N GLU A 174 -10.85 -2.80 1.57
CA GLU A 174 -11.41 -3.60 0.46
C GLU A 174 -12.56 -2.92 -0.30
N GLN A 175 -12.66 -1.59 -0.23
CA GLN A 175 -13.64 -0.84 -1.00
C GLN A 175 -13.27 -0.76 -2.48
N GLU A 176 -14.29 -0.70 -3.33
CA GLU A 176 -14.14 -0.32 -4.74
C GLU A 176 -14.16 1.20 -4.85
N ALA A 177 -13.33 1.75 -5.74
CA ALA A 177 -13.22 3.19 -5.95
C ALA A 177 -13.23 3.54 -7.45
N GLU A 178 -13.97 4.58 -7.81
CA GLU A 178 -14.15 5.04 -9.18
C GLU A 178 -14.04 6.57 -9.23
N PHE A 179 -13.23 7.09 -10.15
CA PHE A 179 -13.17 8.54 -10.39
C PHE A 179 -14.34 8.98 -11.29
N ILE A 180 -15.12 9.93 -10.80
CA ILE A 180 -16.24 10.55 -11.49
C ILE A 180 -15.78 11.94 -11.98
N GLU A 181 -15.32 11.99 -13.23
CA GLU A 181 -14.63 13.15 -13.81
C GLU A 181 -15.51 14.42 -13.85
N ASP A 182 -16.78 14.30 -14.24
CA ASP A 182 -17.72 15.42 -14.34
C ASP A 182 -18.03 16.09 -13.00
N LYS A 183 -17.89 15.35 -11.90
CA LYS A 183 -18.09 15.86 -10.53
C LYS A 183 -16.79 16.16 -9.79
N ASN A 184 -15.65 15.76 -10.36
CA ASN A 184 -14.35 15.79 -9.73
C ASN A 184 -14.37 15.13 -8.33
N CYS A 185 -15.02 13.97 -8.27
CA CYS A 185 -15.19 13.17 -7.06
C CYS A 185 -14.63 11.77 -7.25
N ILE A 186 -14.21 11.12 -6.17
CA ILE A 186 -14.02 9.66 -6.15
C ILE A 186 -15.21 9.05 -5.42
N LYS A 187 -15.89 8.11 -6.07
CA LYS A 187 -16.95 7.29 -5.48
C LYS A 187 -16.35 6.06 -4.84
N PHE A 188 -16.83 5.72 -3.65
CA PHE A 188 -16.46 4.53 -2.90
C PHE A 188 -17.70 3.72 -2.57
N GLU A 189 -17.66 2.42 -2.85
CA GLU A 189 -18.74 1.49 -2.53
C GLU A 189 -18.16 0.13 -2.12
N LYS A 190 -18.99 -0.73 -1.50
CA LYS A 190 -18.57 -2.03 -0.96
C LYS A 190 -17.41 -1.88 0.05
N GLY A 191 -16.68 -2.96 0.29
CA GLY A 191 -15.65 -3.05 1.31
C GLY A 191 -16.22 -3.32 2.71
N TYR A 192 -15.34 -3.18 3.69
CA TYR A 192 -15.60 -3.48 5.08
C TYR A 192 -15.24 -2.30 5.97
N LEU A 193 -16.04 -2.06 7.00
CA LEU A 193 -15.82 -1.07 8.04
C LEU A 193 -15.30 -1.76 9.29
N PHE A 194 -14.22 -1.22 9.85
CA PHE A 194 -13.79 -1.56 11.20
C PHE A 194 -14.53 -0.67 12.20
N LYS A 195 -15.17 -1.31 13.18
CA LYS A 195 -15.91 -0.65 14.27
C LYS A 195 -15.50 -1.24 15.61
N ILE A 196 -15.75 -0.46 16.66
CA ILE A 196 -15.65 -0.90 18.05
C ILE A 196 -17.04 -0.75 18.65
N SER A 197 -17.58 -1.83 19.21
CA SER A 197 -18.84 -1.85 19.96
C SER A 197 -18.66 -2.71 21.19
N ASP A 198 -19.06 -2.22 22.36
CA ASP A 198 -18.93 -2.94 23.64
C ASP A 198 -17.52 -3.53 23.86
N ASP A 199 -16.49 -2.74 23.52
CA ASP A 199 -15.06 -3.11 23.54
C ASP A 199 -14.66 -4.28 22.61
N GLU A 200 -15.56 -4.73 21.74
CA GLU A 200 -15.30 -5.75 20.73
C GLU A 200 -15.01 -5.14 19.35
N GLN A 201 -14.09 -5.78 18.62
CA GLN A 201 -13.77 -5.43 17.24
C GLN A 201 -14.79 -6.05 16.29
N ILE A 202 -15.47 -5.19 15.52
CA ILE A 202 -16.48 -5.60 14.55
C ILE A 202 -16.00 -5.24 13.14
N TYR A 203 -16.18 -6.18 12.22
CA TYR A 203 -15.93 -6.00 10.79
C TYR A 203 -17.23 -6.24 10.06
N GLU A 204 -17.81 -5.18 9.49
CA GLU A 204 -19.09 -5.26 8.79
C GLU A 204 -18.95 -4.81 7.34
N LYS A 205 -19.80 -5.32 6.46
CA LYS A 205 -19.84 -4.83 5.08
C LYS A 205 -20.35 -3.39 5.06
N ASN A 206 -19.68 -2.53 4.31
CA ASN A 206 -20.16 -1.18 4.06
C ASN A 206 -21.49 -1.24 3.26
N PRO A 207 -22.60 -0.71 3.80
CA PRO A 207 -23.89 -0.71 3.12
C PRO A 207 -24.11 0.54 2.24
N GLU A 208 -23.24 1.55 2.37
CA GLU A 208 -23.44 2.89 1.81
C GLU A 208 -22.50 3.17 0.64
N ILE A 209 -22.84 4.21 -0.13
CA ILE A 209 -21.97 4.80 -1.15
C ILE A 209 -21.47 6.15 -0.63
N PHE A 210 -20.17 6.38 -0.75
CA PHE A 210 -19.52 7.62 -0.35
C PHE A 210 -18.89 8.32 -1.55
N LEU A 211 -18.86 9.64 -1.51
CA LEU A 211 -18.19 10.49 -2.49
C LEU A 211 -17.19 11.39 -1.77
N LEU A 212 -15.93 11.37 -2.20
CA LEU A 212 -14.93 12.36 -1.81
C LEU A 212 -14.83 13.40 -2.93
N ASN A 213 -15.25 14.64 -2.66
CA ASN A 213 -15.02 15.76 -3.57
C ASN A 213 -13.58 16.24 -3.47
N LEU A 214 -12.85 16.18 -4.58
CA LEU A 214 -11.41 16.46 -4.59
C LEU A 214 -11.07 17.95 -4.44
N PRO A 215 -11.80 18.89 -5.07
CA PRO A 215 -11.57 20.33 -4.87
C PRO A 215 -11.64 20.80 -3.42
N ASN A 216 -12.67 20.42 -2.68
CA ASN A 216 -12.89 20.89 -1.30
C ASN A 216 -12.48 19.87 -0.23
N LYS A 217 -12.13 18.63 -0.62
CA LYS A 217 -11.71 17.54 0.27
C LYS A 217 -12.81 17.12 1.26
N GLU A 218 -14.06 17.22 0.85
CA GLU A 218 -15.23 16.91 1.66
C GLU A 218 -15.89 15.60 1.24
N TRP A 219 -16.26 14.80 2.24
CA TRP A 219 -17.00 13.55 2.09
C TRP A 219 -18.51 13.75 2.14
N TYR A 220 -19.22 13.07 1.26
CA TYR A 220 -20.68 13.01 1.22
C TYR A 220 -21.16 11.56 1.16
N ARG A 221 -22.33 11.28 1.74
CA ARG A 221 -23.07 10.04 1.49
C ARG A 221 -24.03 10.26 0.32
N ALA A 222 -24.02 9.34 -0.63
CA ALA A 222 -24.86 9.40 -1.84
C ALA A 222 -26.24 8.79 -1.62
#